data_AF-A0AAU8UBU7-F1
#
_entry.id   AF-A0AAU8UBU7-F1
#
_cell.length_a   1.000
_cell.length_b   1.000
_cell.length_c   1.000
_cell.angle_alpha   90.00
_cell.angle_beta   90.00
_cell.angle_gamma   90.00
#
_symmetry.space_group_name_H-M   'P 1'
#
loop_
_entity.id
_entity.type
_entity.pdbx_description
1 polymer ?
#
loop_
_entity_poly.entity_id
_entity_poly.type
_entity_poly.pdbx_seq_one_letter_code
_entity_poly.pdbx_strand_id
1 'polypeptide(L)'
;MKTIEVNLTSKSISRSYKIKVDDEFALVLSKEFAIMSDGNNDLDAKDLLSAFVKKSYEKYMQTKELNKLLEELKGKEYEKRF
;
A
#
# COMPACT_ATOMS: atom_id res chain seq x y z
N MET A 1 2.56 -7.63 16.59
CA MET A 1 2.87 -6.27 16.07
C MET A 1 4.37 -6.15 15.93
N LYS A 2 4.84 -5.78 14.74
CA LYS A 2 6.24 -5.70 14.38
C LYS A 2 6.63 -4.25 14.11
N THR A 3 7.86 -3.89 14.45
CA THR A 3 8.43 -2.58 14.11
C THR A 3 9.30 -2.74 12.87
N ILE A 4 9.08 -1.90 11.86
CA ILE A 4 9.93 -1.79 10.67
C ILE A 4 10.66 -0.46 10.76
N GLU A 5 11.97 -0.50 10.51
CA GLU A 5 12.82 0.68 10.42
C GLU A 5 13.06 1.00 8.95
N VAL A 6 12.87 2.27 8.58
CA VAL A 6 13.03 2.76 7.20
C VAL A 6 13.90 4.01 7.24
N ASN A 7 14.96 4.01 6.45
CA ASN A 7 15.79 5.20 6.25
C ASN A 7 15.26 5.95 5.03
N LEU A 8 14.72 7.14 5.25
CA LEU A 8 14.29 8.02 4.18
C LEU A 8 15.43 8.96 3.81
N THR A 9 15.89 8.90 2.58
CA THR A 9 16.94 9.75 2.05
C THR A 9 16.36 10.81 1.10
N SER A 10 17.02 11.96 1.07
CA SER A 10 16.78 13.04 0.11
C SER A 10 18.12 13.74 -0.15
N LYS A 11 18.20 14.58 -1.20
CA LYS A 11 19.44 15.26 -1.61
C LYS A 11 20.23 15.95 -0.49
N SER A 12 19.60 16.29 0.63
CA SER A 12 20.24 17.05 1.71
C SER A 12 20.03 16.45 3.11
N ILE A 13 19.17 15.44 3.27
CA ILE A 13 18.71 14.95 4.58
C ILE A 13 18.43 13.45 4.50
N SER A 14 18.95 12.70 5.49
CA SER A 14 18.53 11.33 5.80
C SER A 14 17.83 11.31 7.17
N ARG A 15 16.71 10.58 7.26
CA ARG A 15 15.97 10.41 8.51
C ARG A 15 15.42 8.99 8.62
N SER A 16 15.67 8.36 9.76
CA SER A 16 15.14 7.04 10.07
C SER A 16 13.78 7.15 10.76
N TYR A 17 12.85 6.30 10.35
CA TYR A 17 11.51 6.18 10.92
C TYR A 17 11.29 4.75 11.43
N LYS A 18 10.61 4.64 12.57
CA LYS A 18 10.17 3.36 13.14
C LYS A 18 8.66 3.27 13.05
N ILE A 19 8.17 2.34 12.25
CA ILE A 19 6.75 2.14 11.96
C ILE A 19 6.30 0.87 12.65
N LYS A 20 5.25 0.95 13.48
CA LYS A 20 4.64 -0.22 14.12
C LYS A 20 3.44 -0.66 13.30
N VAL A 21 3.44 -1.92 12.89
CA VAL A 21 2.36 -2.52 12.11
C VAL A 21 2.04 -3.92 12.64
N ASP A 22 0.94 -4.52 12.19
CA ASP A 22 0.66 -5.93 12.47
C ASP A 22 1.67 -6.87 11.77
N ASP A 23 1.76 -8.11 12.25
CA ASP A 23 2.84 -9.01 11.84
C ASP A 23 2.68 -9.51 10.40
N GLU A 24 1.44 -9.68 9.93
CA GLU A 24 1.13 -10.12 8.57
C GLU A 24 1.45 -9.01 7.55
N PHE A 25 1.01 -7.79 7.85
CA PHE A 25 1.30 -6.62 7.03
C PHE A 25 2.80 -6.30 7.02
N ALA A 26 3.50 -6.54 8.13
CA ALA A 26 4.94 -6.32 8.18
C ALA A 26 5.69 -7.15 7.12
N LEU A 27 5.26 -8.39 6.86
CA LEU A 27 5.89 -9.25 5.84
C LEU A 27 5.71 -8.68 4.42
N VAL A 28 4.53 -8.12 4.14
CA VAL A 28 4.24 -7.50 2.84
C VAL A 28 4.98 -6.18 2.70
N LEU A 29 4.91 -5.33 3.72
CA LEU A 29 5.53 -4.01 3.73
C LEU A 29 7.06 -4.10 3.61
N SER A 30 7.71 -5.04 4.29
CA SER A 30 9.16 -5.26 4.16
C SER A 30 9.55 -5.69 2.75
N LYS A 31 8.74 -6.52 2.06
CA LYS A 31 9.01 -6.92 0.68
C LYS A 31 8.88 -5.73 -0.28
N GLU A 32 7.84 -4.90 -0.11
CA GLU A 32 7.70 -3.70 -0.95
C GLU A 32 8.84 -2.71 -0.71
N PHE A 33 9.26 -2.48 0.53
CA PHE A 33 10.41 -1.62 0.81
C PHE A 33 11.72 -2.17 0.24
N ALA A 34 11.95 -3.48 0.30
CA ALA A 34 13.14 -4.09 -0.30
C ALA A 34 13.17 -3.86 -1.83
N ILE A 35 12.02 -3.94 -2.50
CA ILE A 35 11.90 -3.66 -3.94
C ILE A 35 12.15 -2.19 -4.24
N MET A 36 11.63 -1.27 -3.42
CA MET A 36 11.79 0.17 -3.66
C MET A 36 13.18 0.73 -3.31
N SER A 37 13.92 0.05 -2.43
CA SER A 37 15.26 0.49 -2.00
C SER A 37 16.40 -0.26 -2.69
N ASP A 38 16.14 -1.02 -3.76
CA ASP A 38 17.13 -1.90 -4.41
C ASP A 38 17.92 -2.78 -3.41
N GLY A 39 17.29 -3.13 -2.28
CA GLY A 39 17.90 -3.91 -1.20
C GLY A 39 18.87 -3.17 -0.27
N ASN A 40 19.13 -1.88 -0.45
CA ASN A 40 20.08 -1.11 0.39
C ASN A 40 19.45 -0.45 1.63
N ASN A 41 18.14 -0.63 1.85
CA ASN A 41 17.33 -0.06 2.94
C ASN A 41 17.26 1.47 2.99
N ASP A 42 17.84 2.17 2.03
CA ASP A 42 17.74 3.61 1.85
C ASP A 42 16.67 3.90 0.80
N LEU A 43 15.58 4.51 1.24
CA LEU A 43 14.44 4.82 0.41
C LEU A 43 14.49 6.30 0.02
N ASP A 44 14.58 6.61 -1.27
CA ASP A 44 14.51 8.00 -1.72
C ASP A 44 13.08 8.54 -1.53
N ALA A 45 12.97 9.76 -1.00
CA ALA A 45 11.68 10.40 -0.72
C ALA A 45 10.82 10.58 -1.97
N LYS A 46 11.42 10.78 -3.15
CA LYS A 46 10.71 10.86 -4.43
C LYS A 46 10.12 9.50 -4.79
N ASP A 47 10.88 8.43 -4.62
CA ASP A 47 10.43 7.07 -4.94
C ASP A 47 9.31 6.63 -4.00
N LEU A 48 9.42 6.96 -2.71
CA LEU A 48 8.33 6.75 -1.74
C LEU A 48 7.06 7.52 -2.13
N LEU A 49 7.19 8.79 -2.54
CA LEU A 49 6.04 9.59 -2.96
C LEU A 49 5.39 9.01 -4.23
N SER A 50 6.19 8.60 -5.21
CA SER A 50 5.70 7.94 -6.41
C SER A 50 4.98 6.62 -6.09
N ALA A 51 5.53 5.80 -5.20
CA ALA A 51 4.89 4.57 -4.74
C ALA A 51 3.57 4.84 -4.02
N PHE A 52 3.53 5.87 -3.16
CA PHE A 52 2.31 6.28 -2.46
C PHE A 52 1.20 6.69 -3.43
N VAL A 53 1.50 7.52 -4.43
CA VAL A 53 0.52 7.97 -5.43
C VAL A 53 0.01 6.77 -6.23
N LYS A 54 0.90 5.88 -6.68
CA LYS A 54 0.53 4.66 -7.42
C LYS A 54 -0.40 3.76 -6.59
N LYS A 55 -0.02 3.45 -5.35
CA LYS A 55 -0.85 2.62 -4.45
C LYS A 55 -2.20 3.25 -4.12
N SER A 56 -2.24 4.58 -3.97
CA SER A 56 -3.49 5.30 -3.73
C SER A 56 -4.44 5.18 -4.93
N TYR A 57 -3.91 5.27 -6.16
CA TYR A 57 -4.69 5.07 -7.37
C TYR A 57 -5.15 3.61 -7.52
N GLU A 58 -4.28 2.63 -7.30
CA GLU A 58 -4.63 1.20 -7.32
C GLU A 58 -5.77 0.89 -6.33
N LYS A 59 -5.66 1.39 -5.09
CA LYS A 59 -6.70 1.26 -4.07
C LYS A 59 -8.02 1.86 -4.51
N TYR A 60 -7.99 3.05 -5.12
CA TYR A 60 -9.18 3.71 -5.64
C TYR A 60 -9.87 2.86 -6.71
N MET A 61 -9.11 2.34 -7.67
CA MET A 61 -9.65 1.48 -8.75
C MET A 61 -10.24 0.19 -8.20
N GLN A 62 -9.54 -0.50 -7.30
CA GLN A 62 -10.03 -1.71 -6.64
C GLN A 62 -11.33 -1.46 -5.86
N THR A 63 -11.40 -0.34 -5.12
CA THR A 63 -12.61 0.03 -4.37
C THR A 63 -13.78 0.31 -5.31
N LYS A 64 -13.52 0.99 -6.43
CA LYS A 64 -14.53 1.27 -7.45
C LYS A 64 -15.08 -0.01 -8.07
N GLU A 65 -14.21 -0.96 -8.43
CA GLU A 65 -14.61 -2.26 -8.98
C GLU A 65 -15.39 -3.09 -7.97
N LEU A 66 -14.94 -3.13 -6.71
CA LEU A 66 -15.62 -3.85 -5.64
C LEU A 66 -17.02 -3.28 -5.39
N ASN A 67 -17.18 -1.96 -5.38
CA ASN A 67 -18.49 -1.33 -5.26
C ASN A 67 -19.40 -1.68 -6.44
N LYS A 68 -18.86 -1.72 -7.67
CA LYS A 68 -19.63 -2.14 -8.84
C LYS A 68 -20.12 -3.59 -8.70
N LEU A 69 -19.24 -4.51 -8.28
CA LEU A 69 -19.59 -5.91 -8.06
C LEU A 69 -20.66 -6.08 -6.97
N LEU A 70 -20.56 -5.30 -5.89
CA LEU A 70 -21.57 -5.31 -4.82
C LEU A 70 -22.94 -4.85 -5.31
N GLU A 71 -23.01 -3.79 -6.12
CA GLU A 71 -24.29 -3.34 -6.70
C GLU A 71 -24.87 -4.35 -7.69
N GLU A 72 -24.04 -5.00 -8.51
CA GLU A 72 -24.49 -6.09 -9.39
C GLU A 72 -25.03 -7.29 -8.60
N LEU A 73 -24.38 -7.66 -7.48
CA LEU A 73 -24.85 -8.74 -6.61
C LEU A 73 -26.19 -8.41 -5.96
N LYS A 74 -26.36 -7.17 -5.45
CA LYS A 74 -27.63 -6.70 -4.90
C LYS A 74 -28.73 -6.73 -5.96
N GLY A 75 -28.48 -6.22 -7.16
CA GLY A 75 -29.45 -6.26 -8.27
C GLY A 75 -29.90 -7.68 -8.63
N LYS A 76 -28.97 -8.63 -8.65
CA LYS A 76 -29.27 -10.05 -8.91
C LYS A 76 -30.05 -10.75 -7.78
N GLU A 77 -29.90 -10.31 -6.53
CA GLU A 77 -30.75 -10.80 -5.43
C GLU A 77 -32.20 -10.30 -5.55
N TYR A 78 -32.42 -9.09 -6.08
CA TYR A 78 -33.76 -8.57 -6.35
C TYR A 78 -34.45 -9.36 -7.48
N GLU A 79 -33.75 -9.68 -8.58
CA GLU A 79 -34.31 -10.45 -9.70
C GLU A 79 -34.66 -11.91 -9.34
N LYS A 80 -34.03 -12.50 -8.32
CA LYS A 80 -34.33 -13.87 -7.86
C LYS A 80 -35.53 -13.97 -6.91
N ARG A 81 -35.98 -12.84 -6.36
CA ARG A 81 -37.10 -12.78 -5.38
C ARG A 81 -38.46 -12.50 -6.02
N PHE A 82 -38.47 -12.20 -7.33
CA PHE A 82 -39.67 -12.04 -8.16
C PHE A 82 -39.63 -13.06 -9.31
#